data_AF-A0A8T0RV20-F1
#
_entry.id   AF-A0A8T0RV20-F1
#
_cell.length_a   1.000
_cell.length_b   1.000
_cell.length_c   1.000
_cell.angle_alpha   90.00
_cell.angle_beta   90.00
_cell.angle_gamma   90.00
#
_symmetry.space_group_name_H-M   'P 1'
#
loop_
_entity.id
_entity.type
_entity.pdbx_description
1 polymer ?
#
loop_
_entity_poly.entity_id
_entity_poly.type
_entity_poly.pdbx_seq_one_letter_code
_entity_poly.pdbx_strand_id
1 'polypeptide(L)'
;MNGGGGRRRYSSEQLLFDVPANAGAGRWAPQQRGGVRRGDGEIFVSVEPTTPARLRGGDAVAGDSPGQRQQLSPGLLDLHAFDTELIPDLQVPGMYDGAQKFGYGGGLDDSDMSFTANKQISKSTIFPQNNYLTAFLENAKAAPVAKIKVVVRKRPLNKKEISKKEEDIIDIEQRSNSLTVHETKLKVDLTEYVEKHEFVFDAVLDEDVSNDEVYRETVEPVVPAIFNRTKATCFAYGQTGSGKTYTMRPLPLKASQDILRLMHHTYRNQGFQLFVSFFEIYGGKLFDLLNDRSKLCMREDGKQKVCIVGLQEYRVSDVETIKELIEKGSATRSTGTTGANEESSRSHAILQLAIKRRVDGNDSKPPRPVGKLSFIDLAGSERGADTTDNDKQTRIEGAEINKSLLALKECIRALDNDQTHIPFRGSKLTEVLRDSFIGDSRTVMISCISPSSGSCEHTLNTLRYADR
;
A
#
# COMPACT_ATOMS: atom_id res chain seq x y z
N MET A 1 -26.87 65.55 33.44
CA MET A 1 -27.91 65.08 34.39
C MET A 1 -28.42 63.71 33.92
N ASN A 2 -29.08 62.98 34.82
CA ASN A 2 -29.70 61.65 34.72
C ASN A 2 -30.35 61.30 33.35
N GLY A 3 -30.53 60.05 32.92
CA GLY A 3 -30.40 58.71 33.55
C GLY A 3 -31.48 57.77 32.96
N GLY A 4 -31.50 56.44 33.14
CA GLY A 4 -30.58 55.48 33.75
C GLY A 4 -31.22 54.07 33.88
N GLY A 5 -30.41 53.01 34.03
CA GLY A 5 -30.86 51.63 34.35
C GLY A 5 -30.91 50.64 33.16
N GLY A 6 -30.51 49.37 33.27
CA GLY A 6 -29.56 48.76 34.24
C GLY A 6 -29.95 47.38 34.82
N ARG A 7 -29.28 46.31 34.36
CA ARG A 7 -28.99 44.99 35.01
C ARG A 7 -28.21 44.16 33.96
N ARG A 8 -26.94 43.73 34.12
CA ARG A 8 -26.17 42.96 35.13
C ARG A 8 -26.09 41.45 34.82
N ARG A 9 -24.87 40.89 34.94
CA ARG A 9 -24.45 39.51 34.62
C ARG A 9 -24.58 38.57 35.83
N TYR A 10 -24.77 37.27 35.58
CA TYR A 10 -24.28 36.11 36.36
C TYR A 10 -24.30 34.85 35.45
N SER A 11 -23.93 33.66 35.96
CA SER A 11 -22.55 33.13 35.96
C SER A 11 -22.51 31.70 36.53
N SER A 12 -21.66 30.84 35.96
CA SER A 12 -20.98 29.67 36.58
C SER A 12 -21.81 28.51 37.21
N GLU A 13 -21.11 27.36 37.30
CA GLU A 13 -21.44 26.13 38.07
C GLU A 13 -22.60 25.25 37.55
N GLN A 14 -22.32 24.02 37.10
CA GLN A 14 -22.07 22.76 37.85
C GLN A 14 -23.35 22.09 38.37
N LEU A 15 -23.58 20.85 37.95
CA LEU A 15 -24.60 19.95 38.51
C LEU A 15 -24.01 18.54 38.67
N LEU A 16 -23.85 18.10 39.92
CA LEU A 16 -23.86 16.68 40.26
C LEU A 16 -25.32 16.16 40.19
N PHE A 17 -25.47 14.85 39.97
CA PHE A 17 -26.71 14.14 40.29
C PHE A 17 -26.46 13.27 41.53
N ASP A 18 -27.32 13.40 42.52
CA ASP A 18 -27.21 12.71 43.82
C ASP A 18 -28.38 11.73 44.04
N VAL A 19 -28.19 10.79 44.95
CA VAL A 19 -29.06 9.60 45.08
C VAL A 19 -30.14 9.77 46.17
N PRO A 20 -31.42 9.43 45.91
CA PRO A 20 -32.42 9.25 46.95
C PRO A 20 -32.39 7.80 47.50
N ALA A 21 -32.31 7.66 48.83
CA ALA A 21 -32.40 6.37 49.52
C ALA A 21 -33.74 6.19 50.23
N ASN A 22 -34.22 4.95 50.35
CA ASN A 22 -35.15 4.56 51.42
C ASN A 22 -35.00 3.06 51.79
N ALA A 23 -35.53 2.66 52.94
CA ALA A 23 -35.04 1.53 53.72
C ALA A 23 -35.82 0.21 53.58
N GLY A 24 -35.12 -0.90 53.90
CA GLY A 24 -35.67 -2.22 54.20
C GLY A 24 -34.75 -2.94 55.20
N ALA A 25 -35.30 -3.63 56.21
CA ALA A 25 -34.55 -4.01 57.42
C ALA A 25 -34.18 -5.51 57.49
N GLY A 26 -33.04 -5.81 58.13
CA GLY A 26 -32.61 -7.17 58.49
C GLY A 26 -31.48 -7.17 59.52
N ARG A 27 -31.65 -7.90 60.63
CA ARG A 27 -30.59 -8.21 61.63
C ARG A 27 -29.66 -9.32 61.05
N TRP A 28 -28.46 -9.64 61.54
CA TRP A 28 -28.01 -9.94 62.91
C TRP A 28 -26.52 -9.57 63.14
N ALA A 29 -26.03 -9.69 64.38
CA ALA A 29 -24.65 -9.41 64.83
C ALA A 29 -24.37 -10.22 66.12
N PRO A 30 -23.29 -10.03 66.91
CA PRO A 30 -21.93 -9.52 66.64
C PRO A 30 -20.80 -10.41 67.25
N GLN A 31 -19.51 -10.05 67.05
CA GLN A 31 -18.42 -9.99 68.08
C GLN A 31 -17.18 -9.31 67.43
N GLN A 32 -16.57 -8.24 67.98
CA GLN A 32 -15.60 -8.16 69.11
C GLN A 32 -14.28 -8.90 68.82
N ARG A 33 -13.05 -8.35 68.94
CA ARG A 33 -12.42 -7.05 69.37
C ARG A 33 -11.18 -6.80 68.46
N GLY A 34 -10.42 -5.69 68.45
CA GLY A 34 -10.40 -4.43 69.21
C GLY A 34 -8.96 -4.02 69.59
N GLY A 35 -8.60 -2.73 69.48
CA GLY A 35 -7.26 -2.21 69.86
C GLY A 35 -6.33 -1.82 68.69
N VAL A 36 -5.28 -0.99 68.88
CA VAL A 36 -5.31 0.50 68.97
C VAL A 36 -3.87 1.10 68.94
N ARG A 37 -3.60 2.00 67.97
CA ARG A 37 -2.60 3.12 67.94
C ARG A 37 -1.05 2.89 67.88
N ARG A 38 -0.44 3.76 67.04
CA ARG A 38 0.96 4.27 66.98
C ARG A 38 2.07 3.28 66.59
N GLY A 39 3.15 3.70 65.92
CA GLY A 39 3.45 5.02 65.32
C GLY A 39 4.88 5.10 64.75
N ASP A 40 5.11 6.09 63.87
CA ASP A 40 6.38 6.74 63.46
C ASP A 40 7.64 5.93 63.08
N GLY A 41 8.35 6.35 62.02
CA GLY A 41 9.82 6.43 62.07
C GLY A 41 10.70 5.71 61.00
N GLU A 42 11.33 6.53 60.16
CA GLU A 42 12.72 6.41 59.66
C GLU A 42 13.15 5.33 58.64
N ILE A 43 14.44 5.38 58.29
CA ILE A 43 15.07 5.05 57.00
C ILE A 43 16.19 4.00 57.20
N PHE A 44 16.44 3.14 56.21
CA PHE A 44 17.65 2.30 56.18
C PHE A 44 18.36 2.26 54.82
N VAL A 45 19.69 2.14 54.86
CA VAL A 45 20.60 2.00 53.72
C VAL A 45 21.59 0.87 54.01
N SER A 46 21.73 -0.07 53.06
CA SER A 46 22.81 -1.08 52.96
C SER A 46 22.87 -1.52 51.47
N VAL A 47 23.99 -1.48 50.74
CA VAL A 47 25.33 -2.11 50.90
C VAL A 47 25.36 -3.56 50.39
N GLU A 48 26.23 -3.82 49.40
CA GLU A 48 26.49 -5.11 48.76
C GLU A 48 27.45 -6.01 49.57
N PRO A 49 27.47 -7.33 49.30
CA PRO A 49 28.64 -8.18 49.57
C PRO A 49 29.12 -9.04 48.38
N THR A 50 30.42 -9.33 48.33
CA THR A 50 31.14 -10.05 47.26
C THR A 50 31.38 -11.55 47.52
N THR A 51 31.92 -12.25 46.51
CA THR A 51 32.13 -13.71 46.39
C THR A 51 33.27 -14.31 47.26
N PRO A 52 33.19 -15.62 47.62
CA PRO A 52 34.34 -16.45 48.01
C PRO A 52 34.62 -17.64 47.04
N ALA A 53 35.73 -18.39 47.22
CA ALA A 53 36.24 -19.42 46.30
C ALA A 53 36.96 -20.62 47.00
N ARG A 54 37.56 -21.57 46.22
CA ARG A 54 38.44 -22.74 46.60
C ARG A 54 37.69 -24.02 47.08
N LEU A 55 38.20 -25.28 47.14
CA LEU A 55 39.35 -26.14 46.67
C LEU A 55 39.04 -27.63 47.11
N ARG A 56 39.66 -28.79 46.75
CA ARG A 56 40.68 -29.33 45.78
C ARG A 56 40.61 -30.90 45.77
N GLY A 57 41.06 -31.60 44.71
CA GLY A 57 41.38 -33.06 44.66
C GLY A 57 40.27 -33.94 44.07
N GLY A 58 40.48 -35.19 43.63
CA GLY A 58 41.73 -35.97 43.39
C GLY A 58 41.58 -37.48 43.74
N ASP A 59 42.30 -38.47 43.18
CA ASP A 59 43.20 -38.54 42.00
C ASP A 59 43.47 -40.04 41.59
N ALA A 60 43.65 -40.33 40.28
CA ALA A 60 44.14 -41.60 39.66
C ALA A 60 43.28 -42.90 39.77
N VAL A 61 43.47 -44.04 39.05
CA VAL A 61 44.52 -44.60 38.14
C VAL A 61 43.88 -45.46 37.00
N ALA A 62 44.45 -45.43 35.77
CA ALA A 62 44.33 -46.38 34.62
C ALA A 62 42.93 -46.78 34.03
N GLY A 63 42.80 -47.13 32.74
CA GLY A 63 43.72 -46.93 31.60
C GLY A 63 43.69 -48.02 30.51
N ASP A 64 43.26 -47.69 29.28
CA ASP A 64 43.79 -48.24 28.02
C ASP A 64 43.45 -47.33 26.80
N SER A 65 44.07 -47.54 25.63
CA SER A 65 43.98 -46.73 24.39
C SER A 65 44.67 -47.46 23.20
N PRO A 66 44.40 -47.17 21.89
CA PRO A 66 44.14 -45.82 21.35
C PRO A 66 43.17 -45.72 20.14
N GLY A 67 43.04 -44.51 19.57
CA GLY A 67 42.33 -44.22 18.31
C GLY A 67 41.49 -42.93 18.36
N GLN A 68 42.06 -41.78 18.72
CA GLN A 68 42.57 -40.74 17.78
C GLN A 68 41.65 -40.42 16.58
N ARG A 69 41.33 -39.15 16.24
CA ARG A 69 41.55 -37.82 16.87
C ARG A 69 40.51 -36.84 16.25
N GLN A 70 39.88 -35.94 17.02
CA GLN A 70 40.18 -34.49 17.13
C GLN A 70 40.32 -33.71 15.80
N GLN A 71 39.77 -32.50 15.59
CA GLN A 71 38.79 -31.68 16.34
C GLN A 71 38.33 -30.47 15.47
N LEU A 72 37.13 -29.92 15.74
CA LEU A 72 36.70 -28.50 15.65
C LEU A 72 37.25 -27.54 14.56
N SER A 73 36.34 -27.02 13.72
CA SER A 73 35.89 -25.59 13.60
C SER A 73 36.85 -24.40 13.87
N PRO A 74 36.55 -23.16 13.38
CA PRO A 74 35.86 -22.76 12.12
C PRO A 74 36.46 -21.49 11.43
N GLY A 75 35.94 -21.11 10.24
CA GLY A 75 35.68 -19.68 9.95
C GLY A 75 36.13 -19.05 8.61
N LEU A 76 35.28 -18.11 8.14
CA LEU A 76 35.57 -16.92 7.31
C LEU A 76 35.95 -17.07 5.81
N LEU A 77 35.81 -15.93 5.08
CA LEU A 77 36.28 -15.61 3.71
C LEU A 77 35.54 -16.29 2.52
N ASP A 78 35.46 -15.69 1.31
CA ASP A 78 35.36 -14.27 0.91
C ASP A 78 34.82 -14.17 -0.56
N LEU A 79 34.77 -12.97 -1.14
CA LEU A 79 34.29 -12.68 -2.50
C LEU A 79 35.29 -13.05 -3.65
N HIS A 80 34.72 -13.00 -4.86
CA HIS A 80 35.33 -12.68 -6.17
C HIS A 80 36.01 -13.75 -7.04
N ALA A 81 35.85 -13.51 -8.35
CA ALA A 81 36.62 -13.94 -9.51
C ALA A 81 36.73 -15.45 -9.83
N PHE A 82 36.19 -15.82 -10.99
CA PHE A 82 37.01 -16.41 -12.05
C PHE A 82 36.54 -15.91 -13.43
N ASP A 83 37.45 -15.90 -14.39
CA ASP A 83 37.40 -15.04 -15.58
C ASP A 83 36.97 -15.75 -16.89
N THR A 84 36.94 -14.95 -17.95
CA THR A 84 36.67 -15.31 -19.36
C THR A 84 37.48 -16.49 -19.92
N GLU A 85 36.86 -17.27 -20.82
CA GLU A 85 37.49 -17.74 -22.07
C GLU A 85 36.48 -17.65 -23.24
N LEU A 86 36.95 -17.77 -24.49
CA LEU A 86 36.25 -17.37 -25.73
C LEU A 86 36.40 -18.41 -26.86
N ILE A 87 35.31 -18.67 -27.61
CA ILE A 87 35.27 -18.89 -29.09
C ILE A 87 35.93 -20.22 -29.58
N PRO A 88 35.35 -21.00 -30.54
CA PRO A 88 35.01 -20.52 -31.89
C PRO A 88 33.74 -21.05 -32.60
N ASP A 89 33.45 -20.41 -33.74
CA ASP A 89 32.43 -20.74 -34.73
C ASP A 89 32.64 -22.09 -35.45
N LEU A 90 31.57 -22.55 -36.12
CA LEU A 90 31.65 -23.55 -37.20
C LEU A 90 30.59 -23.26 -38.28
N GLN A 91 31.01 -23.26 -39.55
CA GLN A 91 30.18 -22.90 -40.72
C GLN A 91 29.90 -24.11 -41.64
N VAL A 92 28.72 -24.06 -42.31
CA VAL A 92 28.24 -24.66 -43.60
C VAL A 92 29.15 -25.63 -44.39
N PRO A 93 28.59 -26.66 -45.10
CA PRO A 93 27.63 -26.51 -46.22
C PRO A 93 26.51 -27.60 -46.30
N GLY A 94 25.59 -27.65 -47.29
CA GLY A 94 25.25 -26.78 -48.44
C GLY A 94 24.44 -27.52 -49.54
N MET A 95 24.12 -26.83 -50.66
CA MET A 95 23.31 -27.29 -51.84
C MET A 95 21.80 -27.43 -51.55
N TYR A 96 20.85 -27.20 -52.48
CA TYR A 96 20.81 -26.92 -53.94
C TYR A 96 19.73 -25.83 -54.18
N ASP A 97 19.96 -24.76 -54.95
CA ASP A 97 19.84 -24.58 -56.42
C ASP A 97 18.46 -24.91 -57.05
N GLY A 98 18.03 -24.07 -58.02
CA GLY A 98 16.79 -24.24 -58.82
C GLY A 98 15.92 -22.98 -58.95
N ALA A 99 16.14 -22.17 -60.00
CA ALA A 99 15.32 -20.99 -60.30
C ALA A 99 14.35 -21.21 -61.47
N GLN A 100 13.14 -20.63 -61.42
CA GLN A 100 12.36 -20.32 -62.62
C GLN A 100 11.29 -19.24 -62.41
N LYS A 101 10.92 -18.56 -63.51
CA LYS A 101 9.84 -17.55 -63.57
C LYS A 101 8.54 -18.20 -64.04
N PHE A 102 7.39 -17.75 -63.53
CA PHE A 102 6.17 -17.57 -64.31
C PHE A 102 5.33 -16.42 -63.71
N GLY A 103 4.47 -15.80 -64.52
CA GLY A 103 3.63 -14.68 -64.08
C GLY A 103 2.32 -14.60 -64.85
N TYR A 104 1.22 -14.54 -64.09
CA TYR A 104 -0.16 -14.18 -64.42
C TYR A 104 -0.82 -13.77 -63.08
N GLY A 105 -1.84 -12.91 -62.99
CA GLY A 105 -2.49 -12.11 -64.03
C GLY A 105 -3.90 -11.67 -63.57
N GLY A 106 -4.03 -10.43 -63.06
CA GLY A 106 -5.29 -9.85 -62.53
C GLY A 106 -5.62 -10.26 -61.08
N GLY A 107 -6.42 -9.50 -60.32
CA GLY A 107 -6.91 -8.13 -60.56
C GLY A 107 -8.22 -7.80 -59.81
N LEU A 108 -8.36 -6.55 -59.35
CA LEU A 108 -9.57 -5.93 -58.76
C LEU A 108 -10.01 -6.50 -57.39
N ASP A 109 -10.55 -5.73 -56.43
CA ASP A 109 -10.79 -4.28 -56.36
C ASP A 109 -10.63 -3.75 -54.92
N ASP A 110 -10.20 -2.49 -54.76
CA ASP A 110 -10.26 -1.74 -53.50
C ASP A 110 -11.57 -0.92 -53.44
N SER A 111 -12.17 -0.76 -52.25
CA SER A 111 -13.35 0.11 -52.07
C SER A 111 -13.40 0.82 -50.72
N ASP A 112 -12.36 1.60 -50.41
CA ASP A 112 -12.36 2.51 -49.25
C ASP A 112 -13.21 3.76 -49.54
N MET A 113 -14.22 4.05 -48.71
CA MET A 113 -15.21 5.11 -48.95
C MET A 113 -14.94 6.36 -48.11
N SER A 114 -14.10 7.26 -48.65
CA SER A 114 -13.82 8.56 -48.03
C SER A 114 -14.86 9.63 -48.41
N PHE A 115 -15.75 9.98 -47.48
CA PHE A 115 -16.65 11.13 -47.66
C PHE A 115 -15.98 12.42 -47.19
N THR A 116 -15.71 13.33 -48.15
CA THR A 116 -15.30 14.71 -47.86
C THR A 116 -16.51 15.64 -47.81
N ALA A 117 -16.55 16.50 -46.80
CA ALA A 117 -17.48 17.62 -46.70
C ALA A 117 -16.72 18.86 -46.17
N ASN A 118 -17.04 20.05 -46.68
CA ASN A 118 -16.27 21.27 -46.45
C ASN A 118 -17.20 22.49 -46.36
N LYS A 119 -16.72 23.59 -45.76
CA LYS A 119 -17.44 24.80 -45.30
C LYS A 119 -18.36 24.56 -44.07
N GLN A 120 -18.63 25.57 -43.22
CA GLN A 120 -18.26 27.00 -43.29
C GLN A 120 -17.93 27.60 -41.91
N ILE A 121 -17.24 28.76 -41.91
CA ILE A 121 -16.84 29.50 -40.70
C ILE A 121 -17.92 30.51 -40.31
N SER A 122 -18.24 30.59 -39.01
CA SER A 122 -18.90 31.74 -38.37
C SER A 122 -18.30 31.99 -36.98
N LYS A 123 -17.84 33.21 -36.70
CA LYS A 123 -17.28 33.60 -35.39
C LYS A 123 -18.35 34.16 -34.46
N SER A 124 -18.37 33.70 -33.22
CA SER A 124 -18.84 34.43 -32.03
C SER A 124 -17.92 34.09 -30.85
N THR A 125 -17.93 34.89 -29.78
CA THR A 125 -16.82 34.97 -28.81
C THR A 125 -17.28 34.69 -27.38
N ILE A 126 -16.30 34.52 -26.47
CA ILE A 126 -16.37 34.50 -25.00
C ILE A 126 -16.60 33.11 -24.36
N PHE A 127 -15.50 32.44 -23.98
CA PHE A 127 -15.11 32.12 -22.58
C PHE A 127 -13.88 31.19 -22.60
N PRO A 128 -12.82 31.46 -21.80
CA PRO A 128 -11.67 30.56 -21.72
C PRO A 128 -11.96 29.37 -20.79
N GLN A 129 -12.16 28.18 -21.36
CA GLN A 129 -12.08 26.92 -20.59
C GLN A 129 -10.67 26.34 -20.64
N ASN A 130 -10.27 25.64 -19.58
CA ASN A 130 -8.90 25.15 -19.41
C ASN A 130 -8.55 24.03 -20.39
N ASN A 131 -7.55 24.24 -21.24
CA ASN A 131 -7.11 23.30 -22.29
C ASN A 131 -6.40 22.02 -21.80
N TYR A 132 -6.39 21.73 -20.49
CA TYR A 132 -5.70 20.56 -19.93
C TYR A 132 -6.31 19.21 -20.36
N LEU A 133 -7.58 19.17 -20.78
CA LEU A 133 -8.22 17.92 -21.25
C LEU A 133 -7.72 17.44 -22.62
N THR A 134 -7.33 18.36 -23.51
CA THR A 134 -7.00 18.03 -24.91
C THR A 134 -5.60 17.43 -25.05
N ALA A 135 -4.65 17.85 -24.21
CA ALA A 135 -3.25 17.43 -24.26
C ALA A 135 -3.00 15.94 -23.91
N PHE A 136 -4.00 15.22 -23.37
CA PHE A 136 -3.88 13.80 -22.96
C PHE A 136 -4.61 12.81 -23.89
N LEU A 137 -5.17 13.26 -25.02
CA LEU A 137 -6.03 12.44 -25.88
C LEU A 137 -5.50 12.15 -27.29
N GLU A 138 -4.37 12.74 -27.71
CA GLU A 138 -3.78 12.47 -29.02
C GLU A 138 -2.53 11.59 -28.94
N ASN A 139 -2.48 10.56 -29.79
CA ASN A 139 -1.31 9.71 -30.09
C ASN A 139 -0.70 8.88 -28.95
N ALA A 140 -1.52 8.07 -28.26
CA ALA A 140 -1.03 6.86 -27.59
C ALA A 140 -1.26 5.62 -28.48
N LYS A 141 -0.23 5.18 -29.21
CA LYS A 141 -0.16 3.76 -29.60
C LYS A 141 0.03 2.96 -28.31
N ALA A 142 -0.78 1.94 -28.07
CA ALA A 142 -0.73 1.19 -26.81
C ALA A 142 0.65 0.54 -26.61
N ALA A 143 1.40 1.02 -25.62
CA ALA A 143 2.64 0.41 -25.19
C ALA A 143 2.34 -0.96 -24.53
N PRO A 144 3.25 -1.95 -24.62
CA PRO A 144 3.04 -3.25 -23.99
C PRO A 144 3.03 -3.16 -22.45
N VAL A 145 3.82 -2.24 -21.90
CA VAL A 145 3.91 -1.90 -20.47
C VAL A 145 3.10 -0.63 -20.18
N ALA A 146 2.31 -0.65 -19.10
CA ALA A 146 1.57 0.53 -18.65
C ALA A 146 2.50 1.52 -17.94
N LYS A 147 2.58 2.79 -18.40
CA LYS A 147 3.33 3.82 -17.66
C LYS A 147 2.69 4.04 -16.28
N ILE A 148 3.49 3.86 -15.23
CA ILE A 148 3.13 4.16 -13.84
C ILE A 148 3.34 5.66 -13.60
N LYS A 149 2.42 6.31 -12.87
CA LYS A 149 2.68 7.62 -12.24
C LYS A 149 3.16 7.38 -10.81
N VAL A 150 4.32 7.91 -10.46
CA VAL A 150 4.91 7.79 -9.11
C VAL A 150 4.76 9.11 -8.36
N VAL A 151 4.03 9.06 -7.24
CA VAL A 151 3.82 10.20 -6.35
C VAL A 151 4.35 9.86 -4.96
N VAL A 152 5.20 10.71 -4.42
CA VAL A 152 5.66 10.60 -3.03
C VAL A 152 4.81 11.47 -2.13
N ARG A 153 4.55 11.03 -0.90
CA ARG A 153 3.88 11.83 0.14
C ARG A 153 4.61 11.77 1.47
N LYS A 154 5.13 12.92 1.91
CA LYS A 154 5.57 13.15 3.28
C LYS A 154 4.35 13.30 4.19
N ARG A 155 4.44 12.81 5.42
CA ARG A 155 3.47 13.11 6.49
C ARG A 155 4.13 14.02 7.52
N PRO A 156 3.38 14.81 8.32
CA PRO A 156 3.96 15.53 9.43
C PRO A 156 4.55 14.59 10.50
N LEU A 157 5.50 15.11 11.28
CA LEU A 157 5.97 14.47 12.52
C LEU A 157 4.81 14.26 13.50
N ASN A 158 4.74 13.09 14.12
CA ASN A 158 3.66 12.76 15.05
C ASN A 158 4.03 13.12 16.50
N LYS A 159 3.04 13.17 17.39
CA LYS A 159 3.22 13.61 18.79
C LYS A 159 4.25 12.78 19.58
N LYS A 160 4.45 11.50 19.24
CA LYS A 160 5.48 10.64 19.89
C LYS A 160 6.88 11.01 19.42
N GLU A 161 7.06 11.21 18.12
CA GLU A 161 8.33 11.63 17.50
C GLU A 161 8.77 13.00 18.05
N ILE A 162 7.86 13.97 18.08
CA ILE A 162 8.07 15.29 18.69
C ILE A 162 8.43 15.15 20.19
N SER A 163 7.74 14.27 20.95
CA SER A 163 8.04 14.08 22.38
C SER A 163 9.41 13.44 22.66
N LYS A 164 9.92 12.63 21.71
CA LYS A 164 11.28 12.06 21.76
C LYS A 164 12.35 13.03 21.27
N LYS A 165 11.98 14.14 20.62
CA LYS A 165 12.86 15.02 19.83
C LYS A 165 13.48 14.30 18.61
N GLU A 166 12.71 13.45 17.93
CA GLU A 166 13.09 13.01 16.59
C GLU A 166 13.00 14.22 15.62
N GLU A 167 14.01 14.39 14.78
CA GLU A 167 14.13 15.52 13.85
C GLU A 167 13.47 15.19 12.51
N ASP A 168 13.10 16.23 11.74
CA ASP A 168 12.71 16.07 10.35
C ASP A 168 13.96 16.04 9.47
N ILE A 169 14.06 15.03 8.61
CA ILE A 169 15.21 14.80 7.72
C ILE A 169 14.85 14.95 6.23
N ILE A 170 13.72 15.57 5.90
CA ILE A 170 13.20 15.64 4.53
C ILE A 170 12.88 17.08 4.10
N ASP A 171 13.78 17.63 3.28
CA ASP A 171 13.55 18.86 2.50
C ASP A 171 12.85 18.52 1.17
N ILE A 172 11.85 19.32 0.77
CA ILE A 172 11.09 19.15 -0.48
C ILE A 172 11.13 20.45 -1.30
N GLU A 173 11.53 20.36 -2.58
CA GLU A 173 11.41 21.49 -3.51
C GLU A 173 10.20 21.31 -4.44
N GLN A 174 9.06 21.89 -4.01
CA GLN A 174 7.77 21.87 -4.71
C GLN A 174 7.78 22.40 -6.16
N ARG A 175 8.87 23.03 -6.62
CA ARG A 175 9.01 23.54 -8.01
C ARG A 175 9.66 22.56 -8.97
N SER A 176 10.46 21.64 -8.47
CA SER A 176 11.22 20.65 -9.27
C SER A 176 10.68 19.23 -9.10
N ASN A 177 9.66 19.03 -8.24
CA ASN A 177 9.23 17.73 -7.74
C ASN A 177 10.41 16.92 -7.16
N SER A 178 11.38 17.59 -6.55
CA SER A 178 12.51 16.95 -5.90
C SER A 178 12.35 16.86 -4.38
N LEU A 179 13.04 15.87 -3.81
CA LEU A 179 13.05 15.56 -2.40
C LEU A 179 14.47 15.18 -1.98
N THR A 180 14.96 15.77 -0.89
CA THR A 180 16.27 15.46 -0.32
C THR A 180 16.10 14.78 1.04
N VAL A 181 16.72 13.62 1.22
CA VAL A 181 16.82 12.96 2.54
C VAL A 181 18.19 13.22 3.15
N HIS A 182 18.19 13.65 4.41
CA HIS A 182 19.38 14.05 5.16
C HIS A 182 19.78 12.92 6.12
N GLU A 183 20.66 12.03 5.67
CA GLU A 183 21.08 10.83 6.42
C GLU A 183 22.31 11.14 7.27
N THR A 184 22.12 11.29 8.59
CA THR A 184 23.22 11.46 9.54
C THR A 184 24.02 10.16 9.69
N LYS A 185 25.33 10.23 9.44
CA LYS A 185 26.29 9.12 9.46
C LYS A 185 27.53 9.48 10.27
N LEU A 186 28.22 8.44 10.75
CA LEU A 186 29.53 8.54 11.38
C LEU A 186 30.62 8.15 10.39
N LYS A 187 31.72 8.90 10.38
CA LYS A 187 32.98 8.49 9.73
C LYS A 187 33.71 7.45 10.57
N VAL A 188 34.77 6.87 10.00
CA VAL A 188 35.68 5.93 10.69
C VAL A 188 36.36 6.58 11.91
N ASP A 189 36.55 7.90 11.90
CA ASP A 189 37.08 8.69 13.01
C ASP A 189 36.02 9.14 14.05
N LEU A 190 34.79 8.63 13.94
CA LEU A 190 33.60 8.99 14.73
C LEU A 190 33.09 10.43 14.54
N THR A 191 33.57 11.18 13.54
CA THR A 191 32.98 12.48 13.18
C THR A 191 31.62 12.29 12.51
N GLU A 192 30.60 12.98 13.01
CA GLU A 192 29.28 13.07 12.37
C GLU A 192 29.33 13.85 11.05
N TYR A 193 28.57 13.41 10.06
CA TYR A 193 28.30 14.13 8.82
C TYR A 193 26.90 13.79 8.30
N VAL A 194 26.35 14.65 7.45
CA VAL A 194 25.07 14.42 6.77
C VAL A 194 25.34 14.05 5.32
N GLU A 195 24.89 12.86 4.91
CA GLU A 195 24.84 12.44 3.51
C GLU A 195 23.49 12.85 2.92
N LYS A 196 23.49 13.49 1.74
CA LYS A 196 22.27 13.91 1.05
C LYS A 196 21.90 12.91 -0.03
N HIS A 197 20.65 12.47 -0.03
CA HIS A 197 20.06 11.63 -1.08
C HIS A 197 18.96 12.42 -1.78
N GLU A 198 19.24 12.89 -2.99
CA GLU A 198 18.31 13.66 -3.82
C GLU A 198 17.54 12.71 -4.76
N PHE A 199 16.22 12.90 -4.86
CA PHE A 199 15.31 12.13 -5.70
C PHE A 199 14.33 13.05 -6.45
N VAL A 200 13.78 12.62 -7.59
CA VAL A 200 12.79 13.37 -8.39
C VAL A 200 11.65 12.45 -8.83
N PHE A 201 10.39 12.90 -8.73
CA PHE A 201 9.20 12.08 -9.01
C PHE A 201 8.16 12.82 -9.89
N ASP A 202 7.11 12.15 -10.37
CA ASP A 202 6.04 12.83 -11.13
C ASP A 202 5.30 13.87 -10.27
N ALA A 203 5.25 13.67 -8.93
CA ALA A 203 4.86 14.69 -7.95
C ALA A 203 5.39 14.34 -6.53
N VAL A 204 5.70 15.36 -5.72
CA VAL A 204 6.10 15.20 -4.31
C VAL A 204 5.18 16.03 -3.42
N LEU A 205 4.38 15.35 -2.60
CA LEU A 205 3.36 15.95 -1.76
C LEU A 205 3.87 16.15 -0.32
N ASP A 206 3.73 17.38 0.16
CA ASP A 206 4.18 17.84 1.48
C ASP A 206 3.25 17.39 2.63
N GLU A 207 3.68 17.62 3.87
CA GLU A 207 2.87 17.37 5.07
C GLU A 207 1.54 18.13 5.13
N ASP A 208 1.51 19.36 4.61
CA ASP A 208 0.31 20.20 4.53
C ASP A 208 -0.70 19.73 3.47
N VAL A 209 -0.29 18.86 2.54
CA VAL A 209 -1.14 18.46 1.40
C VAL A 209 -2.29 17.57 1.88
N SER A 210 -3.52 18.05 1.69
CA SER A 210 -4.73 17.35 2.13
C SER A 210 -5.03 16.10 1.32
N ASN A 211 -5.82 15.18 1.90
CA ASN A 211 -6.31 14.01 1.16
C ASN A 211 -7.19 14.37 -0.06
N ASP A 212 -7.74 15.59 -0.08
CA ASP A 212 -8.49 16.16 -1.20
C ASP A 212 -7.57 16.63 -2.34
N GLU A 213 -6.34 17.04 -2.03
CA GLU A 213 -5.31 17.38 -3.01
C GLU A 213 -4.61 16.14 -3.56
N VAL A 214 -4.28 15.18 -2.68
CA VAL A 214 -3.84 13.84 -3.10
C VAL A 214 -4.82 13.26 -4.12
N TYR A 215 -6.14 13.31 -3.84
CA TYR A 215 -7.16 12.80 -4.74
C TYR A 215 -7.14 13.44 -6.14
N ARG A 216 -7.08 14.78 -6.20
CA ARG A 216 -7.05 15.55 -7.45
C ARG A 216 -5.79 15.26 -8.26
N GLU A 217 -4.64 15.13 -7.60
CA GLU A 217 -3.35 14.89 -8.27
C GLU A 217 -3.16 13.44 -8.75
N THR A 218 -3.82 12.46 -8.10
CA THR A 218 -3.60 11.03 -8.34
C THR A 218 -4.76 10.30 -9.00
N VAL A 219 -5.99 10.45 -8.49
CA VAL A 219 -7.12 9.56 -8.81
C VAL A 219 -8.14 10.22 -9.75
N GLU A 220 -8.42 11.51 -9.59
CA GLU A 220 -9.33 12.24 -10.47
C GLU A 220 -8.96 12.09 -11.98
N PRO A 221 -7.67 12.14 -12.40
CA PRO A 221 -7.29 12.01 -13.82
C PRO A 221 -7.46 10.59 -14.41
N VAL A 222 -7.63 9.55 -13.57
CA VAL A 222 -7.84 8.16 -14.03
C VAL A 222 -9.30 7.72 -13.98
N VAL A 223 -10.17 8.42 -13.22
CA VAL A 223 -11.61 8.12 -13.14
C VAL A 223 -12.34 8.17 -14.50
N PRO A 224 -12.07 9.11 -15.43
CA PRO A 224 -12.69 9.08 -16.76
C PRO A 224 -12.29 7.86 -17.60
N ALA A 225 -11.09 7.30 -17.39
CA ALA A 225 -10.55 6.25 -18.26
C ALA A 225 -11.30 4.91 -18.12
N ILE A 226 -11.82 4.58 -16.93
CA ILE A 226 -12.49 3.29 -16.70
C ILE A 226 -13.85 3.16 -17.43
N PHE A 227 -14.38 4.24 -18.00
CA PHE A 227 -15.53 4.20 -18.92
C PHE A 227 -15.12 3.74 -20.32
N ASN A 228 -13.86 3.97 -20.72
CA ASN A 228 -13.31 3.68 -22.05
C ASN A 228 -12.70 2.27 -22.17
N ARG A 229 -13.05 1.37 -21.24
CA ARG A 229 -12.56 -0.02 -21.10
C ARG A 229 -11.16 -0.19 -20.51
N THR A 230 -10.45 0.90 -20.25
CA THR A 230 -9.16 0.92 -19.54
C THR A 230 -9.33 0.42 -18.10
N LYS A 231 -8.28 -0.19 -17.55
CA LYS A 231 -8.19 -0.50 -16.11
C LYS A 231 -7.45 0.64 -15.40
N ALA A 232 -7.76 0.87 -14.13
CA ALA A 232 -7.03 1.82 -13.30
C ALA A 232 -6.67 1.19 -11.95
N THR A 233 -5.51 1.54 -11.41
CA THR A 233 -5.05 1.05 -10.10
C THR A 233 -4.33 2.16 -9.35
N CYS A 234 -4.71 2.39 -8.10
CA CYS A 234 -4.05 3.31 -7.19
C CYS A 234 -3.61 2.50 -5.96
N PHE A 235 -2.31 2.45 -5.68
CA PHE A 235 -1.78 1.69 -4.54
C PHE A 235 -0.87 2.54 -3.64
N ALA A 236 -1.00 2.34 -2.32
CA ALA A 236 -0.16 2.99 -1.32
C ALA A 236 0.97 2.06 -0.89
N TYR A 237 2.21 2.56 -0.84
CA TYR A 237 3.42 1.83 -0.44
C TYR A 237 4.21 2.59 0.64
N GLY A 238 5.10 1.89 1.34
CA GLY A 238 5.96 2.43 2.41
C GLY A 238 5.81 1.68 3.74
N GLN A 239 6.61 2.06 4.75
CA GLN A 239 6.61 1.44 6.09
C GLN A 239 5.26 1.55 6.82
N THR A 240 5.06 0.78 7.87
CA THR A 240 4.01 1.03 8.87
C THR A 240 4.25 2.37 9.57
N GLY A 241 3.16 3.07 9.91
CA GLY A 241 3.20 4.44 10.44
C GLY A 241 3.47 5.55 9.41
N SER A 242 3.76 5.24 8.13
CA SER A 242 3.98 6.27 7.08
C SER A 242 2.70 7.01 6.63
N GLY A 243 1.51 6.44 6.88
CA GLY A 243 0.24 7.04 6.48
C GLY A 243 -0.45 6.41 5.25
N LYS A 244 -0.04 5.21 4.81
CA LYS A 244 -0.74 4.44 3.74
C LYS A 244 -2.25 4.38 3.94
N THR A 245 -2.69 3.80 5.06
CA THR A 245 -4.11 3.60 5.43
C THR A 245 -4.88 4.93 5.51
N TYR A 246 -4.23 5.97 6.06
CA TYR A 246 -4.80 7.32 6.17
C TYR A 246 -5.01 7.97 4.79
N THR A 247 -4.05 7.78 3.89
CA THR A 247 -4.09 8.29 2.52
C THR A 247 -5.12 7.54 1.68
N MET A 248 -5.20 6.21 1.81
CA MET A 248 -6.06 5.36 0.99
C MET A 248 -7.53 5.42 1.41
N ARG A 249 -7.85 5.57 2.71
CA ARG A 249 -9.24 5.51 3.23
C ARG A 249 -10.27 6.42 2.52
N PRO A 250 -10.00 7.70 2.19
CA PRO A 250 -10.98 8.58 1.53
C PRO A 250 -11.05 8.45 0.00
N LEU A 251 -10.00 7.95 -0.67
CA LEU A 251 -9.91 7.98 -2.14
C LEU A 251 -11.00 7.13 -2.84
N PRO A 252 -11.35 5.91 -2.37
CA PRO A 252 -12.47 5.13 -2.92
C PRO A 252 -13.80 5.87 -2.90
N LEU A 253 -14.07 6.63 -1.82
CA LEU A 253 -15.36 7.31 -1.65
C LEU A 253 -15.47 8.52 -2.59
N LYS A 254 -14.39 9.31 -2.71
CA LYS A 254 -14.31 10.42 -3.68
C LYS A 254 -14.42 9.93 -5.12
N ALA A 255 -13.67 8.89 -5.49
CA ALA A 255 -13.79 8.26 -6.79
C ALA A 255 -15.19 7.75 -7.08
N SER A 256 -15.87 7.17 -6.08
CA SER A 256 -17.25 6.71 -6.22
C SER A 256 -18.23 7.87 -6.47
N GLN A 257 -18.07 9.00 -5.77
CA GLN A 257 -18.85 10.22 -6.01
C GLN A 257 -18.68 10.72 -7.46
N ASP A 258 -17.45 10.74 -7.96
CA ASP A 258 -17.14 11.22 -9.32
C ASP A 258 -17.57 10.24 -10.41
N ILE A 259 -17.41 8.93 -10.20
CA ILE A 259 -17.92 7.86 -11.09
C ILE A 259 -19.45 7.95 -11.18
N LEU A 260 -20.16 8.07 -10.06
CA LEU A 260 -21.62 8.25 -10.06
C LEU A 260 -22.02 9.56 -10.76
N ARG A 261 -21.31 10.68 -10.51
CA ARG A 261 -21.56 11.95 -11.20
C ARG A 261 -21.44 11.80 -12.72
N LEU A 262 -20.37 11.15 -13.21
CA LEU A 262 -20.16 10.86 -14.63
C LEU A 262 -21.23 9.92 -15.20
N MET A 263 -21.63 8.87 -14.46
CA MET A 263 -22.70 7.95 -14.86
C MET A 263 -24.05 8.66 -15.03
N HIS A 264 -24.40 9.59 -14.14
CA HIS A 264 -25.69 10.30 -14.18
C HIS A 264 -25.75 11.45 -15.18
N HIS A 265 -24.62 12.13 -15.44
CA HIS A 265 -24.58 13.33 -16.29
C HIS A 265 -24.02 13.04 -17.69
N THR A 266 -22.83 12.45 -17.78
CA THR A 266 -22.08 12.29 -19.04
C THR A 266 -22.47 11.01 -19.77
N TYR A 267 -22.56 9.89 -19.05
CA TYR A 267 -22.85 8.57 -19.61
C TYR A 267 -24.30 8.13 -19.38
N ARG A 268 -25.20 9.11 -19.25
CA ARG A 268 -26.63 8.89 -19.04
C ARG A 268 -27.20 7.99 -20.14
N ASN A 269 -28.11 7.09 -19.76
CA ASN A 269 -28.75 6.09 -20.62
C ASN A 269 -27.82 5.01 -21.23
N GLN A 270 -26.49 5.03 -21.03
CA GLN A 270 -25.58 4.00 -21.59
C GLN A 270 -25.63 2.63 -20.89
N GLY A 271 -26.59 2.40 -19.98
CA GLY A 271 -26.79 1.12 -19.31
C GLY A 271 -25.67 0.70 -18.34
N PHE A 272 -24.82 1.63 -17.92
CA PHE A 272 -23.75 1.39 -16.94
C PHE A 272 -24.31 1.16 -15.53
N GLN A 273 -23.59 0.34 -14.77
CA GLN A 273 -23.87 -0.05 -13.39
C GLN A 273 -22.54 -0.11 -12.63
N LEU A 274 -22.50 0.45 -11.42
CA LEU A 274 -21.34 0.38 -10.55
C LEU A 274 -21.46 -0.83 -9.60
N PHE A 275 -20.35 -1.55 -9.43
CA PHE A 275 -20.21 -2.66 -8.51
C PHE A 275 -19.01 -2.42 -7.58
N VAL A 276 -19.17 -2.75 -6.30
CA VAL A 276 -18.11 -2.70 -5.28
C VAL A 276 -17.78 -4.12 -4.83
N SER A 277 -16.50 -4.43 -4.73
CA SER A 277 -15.99 -5.61 -3.99
C SER A 277 -14.80 -5.19 -3.15
N PHE A 278 -14.61 -5.82 -1.98
CA PHE A 278 -13.53 -5.48 -1.05
C PHE A 278 -13.02 -6.76 -0.40
N PHE A 279 -11.72 -7.04 -0.55
CA PHE A 279 -11.08 -8.24 -0.05
C PHE A 279 -9.67 -7.94 0.43
N GLU A 280 -9.06 -8.86 1.17
CA GLU A 280 -7.68 -8.76 1.62
C GLU A 280 -6.83 -9.97 1.22
N ILE A 281 -5.51 -9.77 1.22
CA ILE A 281 -4.50 -10.80 1.11
C ILE A 281 -3.75 -10.86 2.45
N TYR A 282 -3.91 -11.97 3.16
CA TYR A 282 -3.36 -12.21 4.49
C TYR A 282 -2.81 -13.63 4.59
N GLY A 283 -1.60 -13.81 5.12
CA GLY A 283 -0.96 -15.13 5.26
C GLY A 283 -0.93 -15.95 3.95
N GLY A 284 -0.68 -15.29 2.81
CA GLY A 284 -0.65 -15.90 1.48
C GLY A 284 -2.02 -16.34 0.92
N LYS A 285 -3.14 -15.97 1.55
CA LYS A 285 -4.52 -16.36 1.19
C LYS A 285 -5.38 -15.12 0.96
N LEU A 286 -6.48 -15.28 0.21
CA LEU A 286 -7.45 -14.22 -0.05
C LEU A 286 -8.70 -14.40 0.83
N PHE A 287 -9.26 -13.31 1.35
CA PHE A 287 -10.47 -13.31 2.18
C PHE A 287 -11.40 -12.14 1.81
N ASP A 288 -12.71 -12.39 1.71
CA ASP A 288 -13.72 -11.38 1.38
C ASP A 288 -14.08 -10.53 2.61
N LEU A 289 -13.86 -9.21 2.55
CA LEU A 289 -14.12 -8.30 3.67
C LEU A 289 -15.59 -7.88 3.78
N LEU A 290 -16.40 -8.10 2.73
CA LEU A 290 -17.84 -7.80 2.73
C LEU A 290 -18.67 -9.05 3.09
N ASN A 291 -18.12 -10.24 2.83
CA ASN A 291 -18.69 -11.54 3.16
C ASN A 291 -17.85 -12.26 4.25
N ASP A 292 -17.77 -11.60 5.41
CA ASP A 292 -17.36 -12.14 6.73
C ASP A 292 -16.04 -12.94 6.76
N ARG A 293 -14.99 -12.43 6.07
CA ARG A 293 -13.67 -13.07 5.85
C ARG A 293 -13.77 -14.47 5.25
N SER A 294 -14.80 -14.74 4.45
CA SER A 294 -14.91 -15.99 3.70
C SER A 294 -13.71 -16.18 2.77
N LYS A 295 -13.12 -17.38 2.78
CA LYS A 295 -11.87 -17.68 2.09
C LYS A 295 -12.10 -17.79 0.58
N LEU A 296 -11.38 -16.98 -0.19
CA LEU A 296 -11.50 -16.88 -1.64
C LEU A 296 -10.50 -17.79 -2.37
N CYS A 297 -10.89 -18.26 -3.56
CA CYS A 297 -10.11 -19.18 -4.38
C CYS A 297 -9.73 -18.52 -5.72
N MET A 298 -8.48 -18.07 -5.85
CA MET A 298 -8.00 -17.48 -7.09
C MET A 298 -7.60 -18.55 -8.12
N ARG A 299 -7.98 -18.33 -9.39
CA ARG A 299 -7.72 -19.21 -10.54
C ARG A 299 -7.37 -18.39 -11.78
N GLU A 300 -6.83 -19.04 -12.80
CA GLU A 300 -6.58 -18.47 -14.12
C GLU A 300 -7.54 -19.09 -15.14
N ASP A 301 -8.14 -18.30 -16.03
CA ASP A 301 -9.07 -18.80 -17.06
C ASP A 301 -8.35 -19.23 -18.34
N GLY A 302 -9.09 -19.81 -19.30
CA GLY A 302 -8.56 -20.24 -20.60
C GLY A 302 -8.07 -19.10 -21.51
N LYS A 303 -8.09 -17.85 -21.06
CA LYS A 303 -7.53 -16.66 -21.72
C LYS A 303 -6.41 -16.02 -20.89
N GLN A 304 -5.83 -16.77 -19.94
CA GLN A 304 -4.81 -16.32 -18.98
C GLN A 304 -5.27 -15.20 -18.04
N LYS A 305 -6.58 -14.96 -17.89
CA LYS A 305 -7.09 -13.93 -17.00
C LYS A 305 -7.20 -14.48 -15.57
N VAL A 306 -6.65 -13.73 -14.61
CA VAL A 306 -6.78 -14.04 -13.18
C VAL A 306 -8.19 -13.69 -12.69
N CYS A 307 -8.84 -14.66 -12.06
CA CYS A 307 -10.23 -14.61 -11.59
C CYS A 307 -10.30 -15.07 -10.12
N ILE A 308 -10.95 -14.28 -9.26
CA ILE A 308 -11.11 -14.60 -7.83
C ILE A 308 -12.48 -15.25 -7.65
N VAL A 309 -12.50 -16.58 -7.47
CA VAL A 309 -13.75 -17.35 -7.30
C VAL A 309 -14.27 -17.19 -5.88
N GLY A 310 -15.54 -16.80 -5.76
CA GLY A 310 -16.26 -16.59 -4.50
C GLY A 310 -16.34 -15.14 -4.04
N LEU A 311 -15.64 -14.20 -4.70
CA LEU A 311 -15.65 -12.78 -4.35
C LEU A 311 -17.04 -12.18 -4.61
N GLN A 312 -17.62 -11.52 -3.61
CA GLN A 312 -18.91 -10.86 -3.75
C GLN A 312 -18.77 -9.48 -4.40
N GLU A 313 -19.67 -9.18 -5.33
CA GLU A 313 -19.73 -7.90 -6.04
C GLU A 313 -21.10 -7.24 -5.84
N TYR A 314 -21.14 -6.23 -4.97
CA TYR A 314 -22.37 -5.53 -4.59
C TYR A 314 -22.67 -4.43 -5.60
N ARG A 315 -23.83 -4.50 -6.26
CA ARG A 315 -24.33 -3.40 -7.10
C ARG A 315 -24.69 -2.21 -6.20
N VAL A 316 -24.26 -1.02 -6.58
CA VAL A 316 -24.51 0.23 -5.86
C VAL A 316 -25.13 1.30 -6.77
N SER A 317 -25.81 2.27 -6.17
CA SER A 317 -26.54 3.35 -6.85
C SER A 317 -26.23 4.75 -6.32
N ASP A 318 -25.57 4.83 -5.17
CA ASP A 318 -25.58 5.95 -4.24
C ASP A 318 -24.28 5.92 -3.42
N VAL A 319 -23.93 7.05 -2.81
CA VAL A 319 -22.63 7.25 -2.14
C VAL A 319 -22.64 6.64 -0.73
N GLU A 320 -23.82 6.62 -0.13
CA GLU A 320 -24.13 6.20 1.22
C GLU A 320 -23.91 4.68 1.37
N THR A 321 -24.52 3.85 0.51
CA THR A 321 -24.28 2.40 0.49
C THR A 321 -22.80 2.08 0.24
N ILE A 322 -22.10 2.85 -0.60
CA ILE A 322 -20.67 2.64 -0.86
C ILE A 322 -19.83 2.95 0.38
N LYS A 323 -20.15 4.04 1.09
CA LYS A 323 -19.52 4.38 2.38
C LYS A 323 -19.75 3.27 3.41
N GLU A 324 -20.97 2.75 3.54
CA GLU A 324 -21.30 1.65 4.46
C GLU A 324 -20.51 0.37 4.13
N LEU A 325 -20.34 0.02 2.85
CA LEU A 325 -19.52 -1.13 2.43
C LEU A 325 -18.02 -0.91 2.73
N ILE A 326 -17.49 0.30 2.52
CA ILE A 326 -16.12 0.67 2.89
C ILE A 326 -15.93 0.55 4.41
N GLU A 327 -16.86 1.07 5.20
CA GLU A 327 -16.79 1.06 6.66
C GLU A 327 -16.97 -0.36 7.23
N LYS A 328 -17.88 -1.19 6.68
CA LYS A 328 -18.00 -2.61 7.02
C LYS A 328 -16.68 -3.33 6.77
N GLY A 329 -16.14 -3.29 5.54
CA GLY A 329 -14.93 -4.02 5.21
C GLY A 329 -13.69 -3.55 5.99
N SER A 330 -13.62 -2.25 6.30
CA SER A 330 -12.57 -1.68 7.15
C SER A 330 -12.67 -2.18 8.59
N ALA A 331 -13.88 -2.28 9.15
CA ALA A 331 -14.11 -2.87 10.46
C ALA A 331 -13.74 -4.36 10.47
N THR A 332 -14.18 -5.13 9.47
CA THR A 332 -13.86 -6.56 9.32
C THR A 332 -12.36 -6.83 9.22
N ARG A 333 -11.59 -5.96 8.54
CA ARG A 333 -10.10 -5.99 8.51
C ARG A 333 -9.45 -5.60 9.84
N SER A 334 -10.16 -4.90 10.73
CA SER A 334 -9.65 -4.43 12.02
C SER A 334 -9.98 -5.37 13.20
N THR A 335 -10.90 -6.32 13.01
CA THR A 335 -11.36 -7.28 14.04
C THR A 335 -10.74 -8.67 13.89
N GLY A 336 -9.72 -8.82 13.04
CA GLY A 336 -9.30 -10.11 12.51
C GLY A 336 -8.27 -10.88 13.34
N THR A 337 -7.64 -10.24 14.32
CA THR A 337 -6.54 -10.79 15.13
C THR A 337 -6.59 -10.35 16.61
N THR A 338 -5.93 -11.10 17.49
CA THR A 338 -6.00 -10.90 18.95
C THR A 338 -5.01 -9.86 19.47
N GLY A 339 -5.50 -8.63 19.66
CA GLY A 339 -5.20 -7.82 20.85
C GLY A 339 -3.83 -7.13 21.00
N ALA A 340 -2.92 -7.21 20.02
CA ALA A 340 -1.56 -6.64 20.16
C ALA A 340 -1.11 -5.67 19.04
N ASN A 341 -1.66 -5.75 17.82
CA ASN A 341 -1.05 -5.14 16.64
C ASN A 341 -2.07 -4.46 15.70
N GLU A 342 -1.62 -3.43 14.97
CA GLU A 342 -2.43 -2.66 14.03
C GLU A 342 -2.62 -3.41 12.71
N GLU A 343 -3.71 -4.16 12.55
CA GLU A 343 -3.89 -5.15 11.46
C GLU A 343 -3.75 -4.59 10.03
N SER A 344 -3.93 -3.27 9.82
CA SER A 344 -3.66 -2.64 8.52
C SER A 344 -2.19 -2.70 8.08
N SER A 345 -1.26 -2.94 9.00
CA SER A 345 0.15 -3.24 8.69
C SER A 345 0.37 -4.66 8.13
N ARG A 346 -0.58 -5.60 8.31
CA ARG A 346 -0.33 -7.04 8.10
C ARG A 346 -1.14 -7.71 6.99
N SER A 347 -2.19 -7.07 6.47
CA SER A 347 -2.90 -7.53 5.27
C SER A 347 -2.86 -6.46 4.17
N HIS A 348 -2.68 -6.90 2.92
CA HIS A 348 -2.90 -6.02 1.76
C HIS A 348 -4.40 -5.97 1.48
N ALA A 349 -5.02 -4.81 1.49
CA ALA A 349 -6.45 -4.67 1.25
C ALA A 349 -6.74 -4.07 -0.13
N ILE A 350 -7.64 -4.72 -0.89
CA ILE A 350 -7.95 -4.40 -2.27
C ILE A 350 -9.46 -4.14 -2.39
N LEU A 351 -9.82 -2.88 -2.58
CA LEU A 351 -11.18 -2.45 -2.93
C LEU A 351 -11.26 -2.22 -4.44
N GLN A 352 -12.30 -2.73 -5.09
CA GLN A 352 -12.49 -2.60 -6.53
C GLN A 352 -13.84 -1.95 -6.85
N LEU A 353 -13.79 -0.87 -7.63
CA LEU A 353 -14.93 -0.21 -8.25
C LEU A 353 -15.00 -0.65 -9.72
N ALA A 354 -15.95 -1.54 -10.04
CA ALA A 354 -16.11 -2.11 -11.37
C ALA A 354 -17.32 -1.53 -12.09
N ILE A 355 -17.11 -0.93 -13.28
CA ILE A 355 -18.19 -0.51 -14.16
C ILE A 355 -18.57 -1.69 -15.05
N LYS A 356 -19.85 -2.04 -15.08
CA LYS A 356 -20.41 -3.06 -15.97
C LYS A 356 -21.57 -2.46 -16.77
N ARG A 357 -21.78 -2.91 -18.01
CA ARG A 357 -22.88 -2.46 -18.88
C ARG A 357 -23.89 -3.59 -19.08
N ARG A 358 -25.18 -3.28 -18.90
CA ARG A 358 -26.27 -4.19 -19.26
C ARG A 358 -26.25 -4.49 -20.76
N VAL A 359 -26.61 -5.71 -21.13
CA VAL A 359 -26.76 -6.09 -22.54
C VAL A 359 -28.21 -5.88 -22.96
N ASP A 360 -28.46 -4.78 -23.66
CA ASP A 360 -29.59 -4.57 -24.57
C ASP A 360 -30.95 -4.98 -23.96
N GLY A 361 -31.30 -4.36 -22.83
CA GLY A 361 -32.60 -4.49 -22.16
C GLY A 361 -32.89 -5.84 -21.48
N ASN A 362 -31.99 -6.83 -21.57
CA ASN A 362 -32.28 -8.21 -21.16
C ASN A 362 -31.63 -8.57 -19.81
N ASP A 363 -32.44 -8.58 -18.74
CA ASP A 363 -32.02 -8.94 -17.37
C ASP A 363 -31.49 -10.38 -17.22
N SER A 364 -31.73 -11.30 -18.17
CA SER A 364 -31.26 -12.69 -18.08
C SER A 364 -29.75 -12.88 -18.33
N LYS A 365 -29.05 -11.85 -18.81
CA LYS A 365 -27.61 -11.94 -19.14
C LYS A 365 -26.76 -11.13 -18.15
N PRO A 366 -25.65 -11.70 -17.63
CA PRO A 366 -24.78 -10.97 -16.70
C PRO A 366 -24.21 -9.71 -17.38
N PRO A 367 -24.13 -8.57 -16.66
CA PRO A 367 -23.68 -7.31 -17.24
C PRO A 367 -22.20 -7.41 -17.61
N ARG A 368 -21.86 -6.99 -18.82
CA ARG A 368 -20.49 -7.11 -19.37
C ARG A 368 -19.56 -6.12 -18.65
N PRO A 369 -18.38 -6.54 -18.16
CA PRO A 369 -17.42 -5.60 -17.59
C PRO A 369 -16.97 -4.58 -18.65
N VAL A 370 -16.79 -3.34 -18.21
CA VAL A 370 -16.34 -2.22 -19.03
C VAL A 370 -14.90 -1.92 -18.63
N GLY A 371 -14.71 -1.23 -17.51
CA GLY A 371 -13.42 -0.98 -16.87
C GLY A 371 -13.53 -1.09 -15.35
N LYS A 372 -12.40 -0.93 -14.66
CA LYS A 372 -12.29 -1.15 -13.22
C LYS A 372 -11.23 -0.25 -12.61
N LEU A 373 -11.55 0.44 -11.51
CA LEU A 373 -10.60 1.16 -10.67
C LEU A 373 -10.35 0.34 -9.39
N SER A 374 -9.08 0.04 -9.09
CA SER A 374 -8.67 -0.75 -7.93
C SER A 374 -7.88 0.11 -6.94
N PHE A 375 -8.28 0.14 -5.68
CA PHE A 375 -7.60 0.81 -4.58
C PHE A 375 -6.92 -0.22 -3.69
N ILE A 376 -5.62 -0.05 -3.44
CA ILE A 376 -4.80 -1.05 -2.78
C ILE A 376 -4.00 -0.43 -1.65
N ASP A 377 -4.37 -0.76 -0.42
CA ASP A 377 -3.62 -0.43 0.78
C ASP A 377 -2.68 -1.60 1.10
N LEU A 378 -1.39 -1.47 0.79
CA LEU A 378 -0.41 -2.52 1.01
C LEU A 378 -0.08 -2.65 2.52
N ALA A 379 0.42 -3.82 2.91
CA ALA A 379 1.03 -4.04 4.22
C ALA A 379 2.33 -3.23 4.41
N GLY A 380 2.88 -3.23 5.62
CA GLY A 380 4.16 -2.60 5.96
C GLY A 380 5.34 -3.13 5.14
N SER A 381 6.30 -2.27 4.82
CA SER A 381 7.54 -2.64 4.09
C SER A 381 8.78 -2.76 4.98
N GLU A 382 8.60 -2.70 6.29
CA GLU A 382 9.60 -2.98 7.33
C GLU A 382 10.03 -4.45 7.37
N ARG A 383 11.22 -4.69 7.92
CA ARG A 383 11.84 -6.02 8.03
C ARG A 383 11.37 -6.72 9.31
N GLY A 384 11.41 -8.05 9.31
CA GLY A 384 11.17 -8.84 10.53
C GLY A 384 12.22 -8.67 11.64
N ALA A 385 13.31 -7.93 11.38
CA ALA A 385 14.26 -7.50 12.41
C ALA A 385 13.72 -6.33 13.25
N ASP A 386 12.79 -5.55 12.69
CA ASP A 386 12.23 -4.33 13.28
C ASP A 386 11.07 -4.65 14.25
N THR A 387 10.61 -5.92 14.26
CA THR A 387 9.52 -6.40 15.12
C THR A 387 10.04 -7.06 16.40
N THR A 388 9.69 -6.51 17.56
CA THR A 388 10.05 -7.06 18.88
C THR A 388 9.25 -8.32 19.28
N ASP A 389 8.16 -8.62 18.57
CA ASP A 389 7.29 -9.76 18.84
C ASP A 389 7.98 -11.09 18.50
N ASN A 390 8.25 -11.89 19.52
CA ASN A 390 8.88 -13.21 19.38
C ASN A 390 7.90 -14.32 18.98
N ASP A 391 6.62 -13.99 18.79
CA ASP A 391 5.57 -14.92 18.40
C ASP A 391 5.80 -15.53 17.00
N LYS A 392 5.54 -16.83 16.89
CA LYS A 392 5.68 -17.61 15.65
C LYS A 392 4.69 -17.17 14.58
N GLN A 393 3.46 -16.81 14.95
CA GLN A 393 2.41 -16.44 14.00
C GLN A 393 2.70 -15.07 13.36
N THR A 394 3.09 -14.09 14.18
CA THR A 394 3.59 -12.77 13.78
C THR A 394 4.81 -12.86 12.84
N ARG A 395 5.78 -13.75 13.12
CA ARG A 395 6.93 -13.97 12.22
C ARG A 395 6.53 -14.55 10.86
N ILE A 396 5.52 -15.43 10.81
CA ILE A 396 4.99 -16.00 9.56
C ILE A 396 4.25 -14.94 8.74
N GLU A 397 3.51 -14.05 9.39
CA GLU A 397 2.89 -12.88 8.75
C GLU A 397 3.97 -11.97 8.13
N GLY A 398 4.96 -11.55 8.93
CA GLY A 398 6.08 -10.71 8.46
C GLY A 398 6.84 -11.29 7.26
N ALA A 399 7.00 -12.62 7.22
CA ALA A 399 7.62 -13.33 6.10
C ALA A 399 6.76 -13.30 4.82
N GLU A 400 5.45 -13.58 4.89
CA GLU A 400 4.57 -13.51 3.71
C GLU A 400 4.34 -12.07 3.23
N ILE A 401 4.36 -11.08 4.13
CA ILE A 401 4.36 -9.64 3.77
C ILE A 401 5.61 -9.30 2.97
N ASN A 402 6.80 -9.57 3.52
CA ASN A 402 8.07 -9.26 2.84
C ASN A 402 8.22 -10.02 1.51
N LYS A 403 7.82 -11.30 1.45
CA LYS A 403 7.76 -12.10 0.23
C LYS A 403 6.82 -11.53 -0.84
N SER A 404 5.62 -11.08 -0.44
CA SER A 404 4.65 -10.52 -1.39
C SER A 404 5.06 -9.15 -1.92
N LEU A 405 5.70 -8.33 -1.10
CA LEU A 405 6.32 -7.07 -1.52
C LEU A 405 7.58 -7.29 -2.38
N LEU A 406 8.45 -8.25 -2.04
CA LEU A 406 9.62 -8.60 -2.84
C LEU A 406 9.23 -9.10 -4.24
N ALA A 407 8.22 -9.96 -4.33
CA ALA A 407 7.67 -10.39 -5.62
C ALA A 407 7.16 -9.19 -6.45
N LEU A 408 6.56 -8.19 -5.81
CA LEU A 408 6.14 -6.95 -6.48
C LEU A 408 7.36 -6.15 -6.98
N LYS A 409 8.43 -6.05 -6.18
CA LYS A 409 9.68 -5.39 -6.60
C LYS A 409 10.29 -6.05 -7.84
N GLU A 410 10.34 -7.38 -7.85
CA GLU A 410 10.85 -8.14 -9.00
C GLU A 410 9.93 -8.07 -10.22
N CYS A 411 8.62 -7.87 -10.05
CA CYS A 411 7.73 -7.60 -11.18
C CYS A 411 7.98 -6.21 -11.80
N ILE A 412 8.13 -5.16 -10.99
CA ILE A 412 8.44 -3.80 -11.51
C ILE A 412 9.83 -3.79 -12.15
N ARG A 413 10.86 -4.32 -11.48
CA ARG A 413 12.23 -4.43 -12.04
C ARG A 413 12.27 -5.19 -13.36
N ALA A 414 11.47 -6.26 -13.51
CA ALA A 414 11.39 -7.00 -14.77
C ALA A 414 10.66 -6.23 -15.89
N LEU A 415 9.71 -5.35 -15.55
CA LEU A 415 9.01 -4.49 -16.52
C LEU A 415 9.90 -3.33 -17.00
N ASP A 416 10.61 -2.68 -16.06
CA ASP A 416 11.60 -1.63 -16.34
C ASP A 416 12.74 -2.15 -17.25
N ASN A 417 13.20 -3.38 -17.02
CA ASN A 417 14.25 -4.03 -17.80
C ASN A 417 13.70 -4.76 -19.06
N ASP A 418 12.50 -4.42 -19.54
CA ASP A 418 11.82 -4.97 -20.73
C ASP A 418 11.85 -6.53 -20.82
N GLN A 419 11.82 -7.23 -19.68
CA GLN A 419 12.02 -8.68 -19.64
C GLN A 419 10.83 -9.45 -20.21
N THR A 420 11.10 -10.37 -21.14
CA THR A 420 10.08 -11.17 -21.83
C THR A 420 9.18 -12.01 -20.90
N HIS A 421 9.66 -12.32 -19.68
CA HIS A 421 8.90 -13.04 -18.66
C HIS A 421 8.90 -12.27 -17.32
N ILE A 422 7.78 -11.64 -17.02
CA ILE A 422 7.54 -10.96 -15.74
C ILE A 422 7.03 -11.96 -14.69
N PRO A 423 7.64 -12.07 -13.49
CA PRO A 423 7.38 -13.15 -12.54
C PRO A 423 6.10 -12.99 -11.69
N PHE A 424 4.98 -12.63 -12.32
CA PHE A 424 3.69 -12.36 -11.65
C PHE A 424 3.13 -13.50 -10.77
N ARG A 425 3.64 -14.73 -10.87
CA ARG A 425 3.24 -15.87 -10.02
C ARG A 425 4.05 -15.96 -8.70
N GLY A 426 4.95 -15.00 -8.42
CA GLY A 426 5.75 -14.97 -7.19
C GLY A 426 4.93 -14.72 -5.91
N SER A 427 3.76 -14.08 -6.01
CA SER A 427 2.85 -13.87 -4.88
C SER A 427 1.40 -13.69 -5.31
N LYS A 428 0.45 -13.96 -4.41
CA LYS A 428 -0.97 -13.68 -4.68
C LYS A 428 -1.27 -12.20 -4.91
N LEU A 429 -0.45 -11.30 -4.37
CA LEU A 429 -0.52 -9.86 -4.64
C LEU A 429 -0.14 -9.56 -6.11
N THR A 430 0.95 -10.13 -6.60
CA THR A 430 1.42 -9.93 -7.98
C THR A 430 0.52 -10.61 -9.01
N GLU A 431 -0.07 -11.76 -8.68
CA GLU A 431 -1.08 -12.40 -9.53
C GLU A 431 -2.35 -11.53 -9.67
N VAL A 432 -2.83 -10.90 -8.58
CA VAL A 432 -3.96 -9.94 -8.62
C VAL A 432 -3.60 -8.68 -9.41
N LEU A 433 -2.35 -8.20 -9.27
CA LEU A 433 -1.84 -6.98 -9.92
C LEU A 433 -1.37 -7.17 -11.37
N ARG A 434 -1.26 -8.41 -11.89
CA ARG A 434 -0.89 -8.69 -13.30
C ARG A 434 -1.71 -7.85 -14.29
N ASP A 435 -3.00 -7.74 -13.99
CA ASP A 435 -3.99 -7.02 -14.77
C ASP A 435 -3.81 -5.48 -14.76
N SER A 436 -2.98 -4.95 -13.85
CA SER A 436 -2.71 -3.51 -13.65
C SER A 436 -1.41 -3.03 -14.31
N PHE A 437 -0.48 -3.93 -14.63
CA PHE A 437 0.85 -3.58 -15.17
C PHE A 437 1.00 -3.89 -16.67
N ILE A 438 0.21 -4.81 -17.22
CA ILE A 438 0.25 -5.19 -18.66
C ILE A 438 -0.92 -4.56 -19.42
N GLY A 439 -0.63 -3.98 -20.60
CA GLY A 439 -1.63 -3.47 -21.55
C GLY A 439 -2.27 -2.14 -21.14
N ASP A 440 -3.50 -1.88 -21.63
CA ASP A 440 -4.21 -0.62 -21.35
C ASP A 440 -4.68 -0.52 -19.88
N SER A 441 -3.78 0.00 -19.05
CA SER A 441 -3.97 0.26 -17.64
C SER A 441 -3.36 1.61 -17.27
N ARG A 442 -3.97 2.32 -16.32
CA ARG A 442 -3.43 3.52 -15.69
C ARG A 442 -3.13 3.23 -14.22
N THR A 443 -1.84 3.17 -13.89
CA THR A 443 -1.40 2.79 -12.54
C THR A 443 -0.73 3.96 -11.84
N VAL A 444 -1.11 4.20 -10.59
CA VAL A 444 -0.56 5.26 -9.73
C VAL A 444 -0.03 4.63 -8.45
N MET A 445 1.22 4.92 -8.13
CA MET A 445 1.90 4.51 -6.91
C MET A 445 2.02 5.72 -5.98
N ILE A 446 1.49 5.60 -4.76
CA ILE A 446 1.59 6.62 -3.72
C ILE A 446 2.55 6.11 -2.63
N SER A 447 3.79 6.58 -2.67
CA SER A 447 4.85 6.23 -1.72
C SER A 447 4.76 7.13 -0.49
N CYS A 448 4.16 6.61 0.58
CA CYS A 448 4.08 7.29 1.86
C CYS A 448 5.39 7.12 2.64
N ILE A 449 5.97 8.22 3.13
CA ILE A 449 7.26 8.23 3.85
C ILE A 449 7.14 8.88 5.22
N SER A 450 8.05 8.51 6.13
CA SER A 450 8.14 9.09 7.46
C SER A 450 9.22 10.18 7.49
N PRO A 451 8.93 11.39 8.01
CA PRO A 451 9.91 12.48 8.10
C PRO A 451 10.97 12.25 9.19
N SER A 452 10.74 11.34 10.14
CA SER A 452 11.55 11.27 11.35
C SER A 452 12.93 10.68 11.10
N SER A 453 13.95 11.24 11.77
CA SER A 453 15.33 10.74 11.73
C SER A 453 15.43 9.25 12.13
N GLY A 454 14.62 8.82 13.12
CA GLY A 454 14.50 7.42 13.52
C GLY A 454 13.91 6.48 12.45
N SER A 455 13.38 7.02 11.35
CA SER A 455 12.81 6.28 10.22
C SER A 455 13.70 6.28 8.97
N CYS A 456 14.90 6.87 9.02
CA CYS A 456 15.73 7.19 7.84
C CYS A 456 15.95 6.00 6.88
N GLU A 457 16.34 4.84 7.40
CA GLU A 457 16.59 3.67 6.54
C GLU A 457 15.31 3.21 5.82
N HIS A 458 14.16 3.24 6.48
CA HIS A 458 12.87 2.85 5.88
C HIS A 458 12.39 3.85 4.83
N THR A 459 12.57 5.15 5.07
CA THR A 459 12.30 6.20 4.09
C THR A 459 13.19 6.07 2.86
N LEU A 460 14.52 5.89 3.03
CA LEU A 460 15.44 5.64 1.91
C LEU A 460 15.10 4.35 1.14
N ASN A 461 14.77 3.25 1.82
CA ASN A 461 14.32 2.00 1.19
C ASN A 461 12.96 2.12 0.47
N THR A 462 12.15 3.12 0.81
CA THR A 462 10.87 3.43 0.15
C THR A 462 11.11 4.28 -1.10
N LEU A 463 11.95 5.33 -1.00
CA LEU A 463 12.28 6.23 -2.10
C LEU A 463 13.09 5.52 -3.20
N ARG A 464 14.15 4.79 -2.85
CA ARG A 464 14.96 3.95 -3.79
C ARG A 464 14.18 2.79 -4.43
N TYR A 465 12.90 2.65 -4.10
CA TYR A 465 11.96 1.71 -4.72
C TYR A 465 10.85 2.42 -5.52
N ALA A 466 10.57 3.69 -5.23
CA ALA A 466 9.72 4.55 -6.05
C ALA A 466 10.47 5.13 -7.25
N ASP A 467 11.80 5.24 -7.13
CA ASP A 467 12.78 5.68 -8.12
C ASP A 467 13.10 4.59 -9.18
N ARG A 468 12.35 3.48 -9.17
CA ARG A 468 12.45 2.29 -10.04
C ARG A 468 11.07 1.84 -10.51
#